data_AF-A0A7X1E959-F1
#
_entry.id   AF-A0A7X1E959-F1
#
_cell.length_a   1.000
_cell.length_b   1.000
_cell.length_c   1.000
_cell.angle_alpha   90.00
_cell.angle_beta   90.00
_cell.angle_gamma   90.00
#
_symmetry.space_group_name_H-M   'P 1'
#
loop_
_entity.id
_entity.type
_entity.pdbx_description
1 polymer ?
#
loop_
_entity_poly.entity_id
_entity_poly.type
_entity_poly.pdbx_seq_one_letter_code
_entity_poly.pdbx_strand_id
1 'polypeptide(L)'
;MLLGRKEGERWLVEDLGDAKEVAENYGLDLSQIPVSEGSILPAFYDVHFHWVQDDVREMPKASLLEWLDKYTFPEEARFSDPDYAEIKARYFWKRILGTGTIGGLCYSSIHATALDAAMKYALPTFRIGSSLMTMNCPGFLRQSKEEAINAVSRGIEKYGERYCITPRFAPTTDPEVMSETAKMAHDNSLFIQTHLDETLAEIEWVLGIYSEFSDFDDVETYTEIYDRCGLLGPKTVMGHAIHMEESELARLSKTDTAIASCPTSNAPVSQLGLGSGLFNFEQAEEHGIRWALASDIGGGPFLSMFDVMRSFVGQNRDEGVDSATYIKALYRSTLAGAEILGHAETKGNFSAGKSFDFIQCIPPSDPSTDSAESTLSSTIEQIAAREDFDEFVLATVVDGEVIFERKAAVL
;
A
#
# COMPACT_ATOMS: atom_id res chain seq x y z
N MET A 1 23.30 -17.37 1.55
CA MET A 1 23.79 -16.32 2.47
C MET A 1 23.56 -14.97 1.84
N LEU A 2 22.94 -14.05 2.57
CA LEU A 2 22.86 -12.63 2.20
C LEU A 2 24.02 -11.91 2.91
N LEU A 3 24.98 -11.38 2.14
CA LEU A 3 26.15 -10.70 2.66
C LEU A 3 25.96 -9.19 2.55
N GLY A 4 26.14 -8.49 3.68
CA GLY A 4 26.12 -7.03 3.74
C GLY A 4 27.53 -6.46 3.85
N ARG A 5 27.76 -5.31 3.23
CA ARG A 5 28.91 -4.45 3.52
C ARG A 5 28.47 -3.15 4.17
N LYS A 6 29.27 -2.65 5.11
CA LYS A 6 29.02 -1.34 5.74
C LYS A 6 29.71 -0.24 4.95
N GLU A 7 28.95 0.74 4.48
CA GLU A 7 29.43 1.97 3.85
C GLU A 7 28.97 3.18 4.67
N GLY A 8 29.90 3.76 5.46
CA GLY A 8 29.56 4.82 6.39
C GLY A 8 28.59 4.33 7.48
N GLU A 9 27.40 4.94 7.55
CA GLU A 9 26.35 4.57 8.50
C GLU A 9 25.37 3.53 7.96
N ARG A 10 25.43 3.19 6.66
CA ARG A 10 24.45 2.29 6.02
C ARG A 10 25.09 0.95 5.68
N TRP A 11 24.27 -0.09 5.67
CA TRP A 11 24.63 -1.37 5.06
C TRP A 11 24.03 -1.49 3.68
N LEU A 12 24.83 -1.99 2.75
CA LEU A 12 24.42 -2.34 1.39
C LEU A 12 24.59 -3.83 1.18
N VAL A 13 23.79 -4.40 0.28
CA VAL A 13 23.97 -5.78 -0.18
C VAL A 13 25.28 -5.86 -0.95
N GLU A 14 26.18 -6.72 -0.51
CA GLU A 14 27.45 -7.02 -1.20
C GLU A 14 27.28 -8.22 -2.14
N ASP A 15 26.67 -9.30 -1.64
CA ASP A 15 26.48 -10.54 -2.40
C ASP A 15 25.31 -11.37 -1.86
N LEU A 16 24.78 -12.27 -2.70
CA LEU A 16 23.74 -13.23 -2.36
C LEU A 16 23.98 -14.53 -3.15
N GLY A 17 24.14 -15.65 -2.44
CA GLY A 17 24.38 -16.96 -3.07
C GLY A 17 24.42 -18.13 -2.10
N ASP A 18 24.93 -19.28 -2.55
CA ASP A 18 25.22 -20.39 -1.64
C ASP A 18 26.19 -19.95 -0.54
N ALA A 19 25.95 -20.40 0.69
CA ALA A 19 26.72 -19.91 1.83
C ALA A 19 28.22 -20.24 1.72
N LYS A 20 28.58 -21.44 1.23
CA LYS A 20 29.97 -21.85 1.07
C LYS A 20 30.65 -21.06 -0.03
N GLU A 21 29.98 -20.89 -1.16
CA GLU A 21 30.52 -20.14 -2.29
C GLU A 21 30.79 -18.68 -1.92
N VAL A 22 29.82 -18.00 -1.29
CA VAL A 22 30.00 -16.61 -0.89
C VAL A 22 31.06 -16.50 0.21
N ALA A 23 31.12 -17.42 1.17
CA ALA A 23 32.17 -17.40 2.19
C ALA A 23 33.58 -17.60 1.58
N GLU A 24 33.73 -18.51 0.62
CA GLU A 24 34.99 -18.74 -0.10
C GLU A 24 35.41 -17.50 -0.91
N ASN A 25 34.46 -16.88 -1.63
CA ASN A 25 34.72 -15.69 -2.46
C ASN A 25 35.24 -14.49 -1.64
N TYR A 26 34.80 -14.35 -0.39
CA TYR A 26 35.14 -13.22 0.47
C TYR A 26 36.09 -13.60 1.64
N GLY A 27 36.57 -14.85 1.69
CA GLY A 27 37.46 -15.32 2.75
C GLY A 27 36.85 -15.29 4.16
N LEU A 28 35.54 -15.55 4.25
CA LEU A 28 34.78 -15.51 5.50
C LEU A 28 34.78 -16.88 6.20
N ASP A 29 34.85 -16.87 7.53
CA ASP A 29 34.65 -18.07 8.35
C ASP A 29 33.16 -18.26 8.62
N LEU A 30 32.53 -19.23 7.93
CA LEU A 30 31.11 -19.55 8.09
C LEU A 30 30.69 -19.81 9.54
N SER A 31 31.59 -20.30 10.39
CA SER A 31 31.27 -20.57 11.80
C SER A 31 31.06 -19.29 12.63
N GLN A 32 31.48 -18.14 12.10
CA GLN A 32 31.32 -16.83 12.71
C GLN A 32 30.12 -16.06 12.16
N ILE A 33 29.45 -16.58 11.12
CA ILE A 33 28.30 -15.94 10.49
C ILE A 33 27.02 -16.40 11.21
N PRO A 34 26.21 -15.48 11.74
CA PRO A 34 24.94 -15.84 12.36
C PRO A 34 24.02 -16.56 11.36
N VAL A 35 23.48 -17.70 11.80
CA VAL A 35 22.45 -18.40 11.05
C VAL A 35 21.10 -17.84 11.47
N SER A 36 20.34 -17.32 10.51
CA SER A 36 18.97 -16.87 10.75
C SER A 36 18.10 -18.04 11.19
N GLU A 37 17.31 -17.86 12.24
CA GLU A 37 16.30 -18.83 12.70
C GLU A 37 15.03 -18.81 11.81
N GLY A 38 14.95 -17.88 10.85
CA GLY A 38 13.83 -17.74 9.92
C GLY A 38 14.26 -17.50 8.47
N SER A 39 13.27 -17.39 7.60
CA SER A 39 13.48 -17.05 6.18
C SER A 39 13.73 -15.55 6.01
N ILE A 40 14.66 -15.19 5.12
CA ILE A 40 14.97 -13.80 4.79
C ILE A 40 14.31 -13.43 3.46
N LEU A 41 13.50 -12.39 3.44
CA LEU A 41 12.85 -11.83 2.25
C LEU A 41 13.11 -10.32 2.16
N PRO A 42 13.06 -9.71 0.96
CA PRO A 42 13.08 -8.26 0.85
C PRO A 42 11.93 -7.65 1.65
N ALA A 43 12.16 -6.51 2.29
CA ALA A 43 11.12 -5.81 3.03
C ALA A 43 10.00 -5.29 2.10
N PHE A 44 8.79 -5.19 2.63
CA PHE A 44 7.59 -4.93 1.85
C PHE A 44 7.33 -3.44 1.61
N TYR A 45 6.57 -3.18 0.55
CA TYR A 45 6.00 -1.89 0.19
C TYR A 45 4.48 -2.04 0.01
N ASP A 46 3.71 -1.28 0.80
CA ASP A 46 2.25 -1.26 0.73
C ASP A 46 1.77 0.02 0.05
N VAL A 47 1.30 -0.09 -1.19
CA VAL A 47 1.01 1.08 -2.03
C VAL A 47 -0.40 1.66 -1.84
N HIS A 48 -1.19 1.15 -0.90
CA HIS A 48 -2.51 1.72 -0.56
C HIS A 48 -3.01 1.22 0.80
N PHE A 49 -3.01 2.10 1.81
CA PHE A 49 -3.56 1.76 3.13
C PHE A 49 -3.98 3.00 3.94
N HIS A 50 -4.87 2.80 4.92
CA HIS A 50 -5.44 3.89 5.74
C HIS A 50 -5.07 3.71 7.22
N TRP A 51 -4.02 4.38 7.69
CA TRP A 51 -3.59 4.20 9.09
C TRP A 51 -4.63 4.66 10.13
N VAL A 52 -5.52 5.58 9.71
CA VAL A 52 -6.63 6.10 10.53
C VAL A 52 -7.83 5.16 10.60
N GLN A 53 -7.78 4.00 9.92
CA GLN A 53 -8.88 3.03 9.86
C GLN A 53 -8.54 1.68 10.52
N ASP A 54 -7.36 1.56 11.12
CA ASP A 54 -6.91 0.31 11.76
C ASP A 54 -7.91 -0.22 12.81
N ASP A 55 -8.58 0.66 13.56
CA ASP A 55 -9.57 0.28 14.58
C ASP A 55 -10.89 -0.24 14.01
N VAL A 56 -11.21 0.06 12.74
CA VAL A 56 -12.47 -0.32 12.10
C VAL A 56 -12.34 -1.46 11.10
N ARG A 57 -11.13 -1.99 10.91
CA ARG A 57 -10.79 -3.03 9.91
C ARG A 57 -11.60 -4.34 10.02
N GLU A 58 -12.08 -4.66 11.23
CA GLU A 58 -12.87 -5.85 11.53
C GLU A 58 -14.37 -5.54 11.77
N MET A 59 -14.80 -4.28 11.57
CA MET A 59 -16.21 -3.91 11.71
C MET A 59 -17.06 -4.52 10.59
N PRO A 60 -18.35 -4.83 10.83
CA PRO A 60 -19.22 -5.44 9.83
C PRO A 60 -19.32 -4.64 8.52
N LYS A 61 -19.07 -5.29 7.38
CA LYS A 61 -19.12 -4.71 6.03
C LYS A 61 -20.35 -5.21 5.30
N ALA A 62 -21.40 -4.38 5.24
CA ALA A 62 -22.60 -4.70 4.47
C ALA A 62 -22.47 -4.23 3.00
N SER A 63 -21.88 -3.05 2.82
CA SER A 63 -21.45 -2.46 1.54
C SER A 63 -20.38 -1.40 1.85
N LEU A 64 -19.63 -0.95 0.83
CA LEU A 64 -18.64 0.13 0.96
C LEU A 64 -19.27 1.39 1.58
N LEU A 65 -20.36 1.90 1.01
CA LEU A 65 -20.98 3.15 1.46
C LEU A 65 -21.56 3.05 2.88
N GLU A 66 -22.21 1.94 3.23
CA GLU A 66 -22.72 1.74 4.60
C GLU A 66 -21.58 1.61 5.61
N TRP A 67 -20.50 0.93 5.26
CA TRP A 67 -19.32 0.78 6.13
C TRP A 67 -18.64 2.13 6.39
N LEU A 68 -18.49 2.95 5.34
CA LEU A 68 -17.95 4.30 5.44
C LEU A 68 -18.75 5.16 6.42
N ASP A 69 -20.07 5.21 6.24
CA ASP A 69 -20.97 6.04 7.06
C ASP A 69 -21.03 5.57 8.52
N LYS A 70 -21.04 4.26 8.74
CA LYS A 70 -21.31 3.68 10.06
C LYS A 70 -20.06 3.57 10.94
N TYR A 71 -18.89 3.35 10.36
CA TYR A 71 -17.66 3.06 11.12
C TYR A 71 -16.50 3.97 10.73
N THR A 72 -16.20 4.09 9.44
CA THR A 72 -14.99 4.78 8.97
C THR A 72 -15.03 6.29 9.27
N PHE A 73 -16.08 6.99 8.85
CA PHE A 73 -16.18 8.43 9.08
C PHE A 73 -16.24 8.80 10.58
N PRO A 74 -17.04 8.12 11.43
CA PRO A 74 -17.00 8.37 12.86
C PRO A 74 -15.62 8.14 13.50
N GLU A 75 -14.89 7.12 13.08
CA GLU A 75 -13.54 6.84 13.59
C GLU A 75 -12.55 7.92 13.18
N GLU A 76 -12.53 8.30 11.89
CA GLU A 76 -11.63 9.32 11.38
C GLU A 76 -11.86 10.70 12.01
N ALA A 77 -13.09 11.01 12.40
CA ALA A 77 -13.42 12.25 13.10
C ALA A 77 -12.66 12.41 14.44
N ARG A 78 -12.34 11.30 15.10
CA ARG A 78 -11.64 11.28 16.41
C ARG A 78 -10.20 11.74 16.29
N PHE A 79 -9.60 11.68 15.10
CA PHE A 79 -8.24 12.13 14.86
C PHE A 79 -8.06 13.65 14.90
N SER A 80 -9.15 14.42 15.04
CA SER A 80 -9.10 15.84 15.42
C SER A 80 -8.48 16.06 16.81
N ASP A 81 -8.53 15.05 17.70
CA ASP A 81 -7.87 15.08 19.00
C ASP A 81 -6.38 14.71 18.87
N PRO A 82 -5.44 15.61 19.23
CA PRO A 82 -4.01 15.36 19.12
C PRO A 82 -3.52 14.20 20.02
N ASP A 83 -4.10 14.01 21.20
CA ASP A 83 -3.69 12.92 22.10
C ASP A 83 -4.13 11.57 21.53
N TYR A 84 -5.33 11.52 20.95
CA TYR A 84 -5.82 10.34 20.24
C TYR A 84 -4.91 10.00 19.05
N ALA A 85 -4.64 10.98 18.19
CA ALA A 85 -3.79 10.82 17.01
C ALA A 85 -2.38 10.34 17.37
N GLU A 86 -1.77 10.91 18.40
CA GLU A 86 -0.42 10.54 18.88
C GLU A 86 -0.38 9.10 19.40
N ILE A 87 -1.36 8.69 20.21
CA ILE A 87 -1.44 7.33 20.75
C ILE A 87 -1.60 6.31 19.61
N LYS A 88 -2.50 6.59 18.67
CA LYS A 88 -2.77 5.71 17.52
C LYS A 88 -1.61 5.63 16.57
N ALA A 89 -0.98 6.75 16.21
CA ALA A 89 0.16 6.76 15.30
C ALA A 89 1.33 5.95 15.87
N ARG A 90 1.69 6.15 17.13
CA ARG A 90 2.76 5.39 17.79
C ARG A 90 2.51 3.88 17.76
N TYR A 91 1.26 3.45 17.93
CA TYR A 91 0.89 2.04 17.89
C TYR A 91 0.91 1.48 16.46
N PHE A 92 0.23 2.15 15.54
CA PHE A 92 0.10 1.73 14.14
C PHE A 92 1.46 1.62 13.45
N TRP A 93 2.30 2.66 13.54
CA TRP A 93 3.60 2.69 12.87
C TRP A 93 4.59 1.71 13.47
N LYS A 94 4.38 1.25 14.70
CA LYS A 94 5.13 0.10 15.24
C LYS A 94 4.62 -1.22 14.66
N ARG A 95 3.30 -1.37 14.50
CA ARG A 95 2.68 -2.59 13.93
C ARG A 95 3.07 -2.82 12.49
N ILE A 96 3.03 -1.80 11.64
CA ILE A 96 3.40 -1.93 10.21
C ILE A 96 4.85 -2.38 10.02
N LEU A 97 5.76 -1.91 10.87
CA LEU A 97 7.14 -2.42 10.90
C LEU A 97 7.18 -3.88 11.39
N GLY A 98 6.28 -4.25 12.29
CA GLY A 98 6.12 -5.62 12.78
C GLY A 98 5.51 -6.59 11.77
N THR A 99 4.97 -6.10 10.65
CA THR A 99 4.52 -6.91 9.51
C THR A 99 5.50 -6.85 8.33
N GLY A 100 6.63 -6.16 8.49
CA GLY A 100 7.70 -6.12 7.49
C GLY A 100 7.57 -5.05 6.42
N THR A 101 6.56 -4.17 6.53
CA THR A 101 6.33 -3.08 5.57
C THR A 101 7.13 -1.84 5.94
N ILE A 102 8.01 -1.40 5.04
CA ILE A 102 8.94 -0.29 5.29
C ILE A 102 8.68 0.93 4.42
N GLY A 103 7.80 0.87 3.43
CA GLY A 103 7.45 1.99 2.57
C GLY A 103 6.05 1.82 1.98
N GLY A 104 5.52 2.89 1.40
CA GLY A 104 4.13 2.85 0.94
C GLY A 104 3.47 4.19 0.72
N LEU A 105 2.21 4.14 0.29
CA LEU A 105 1.31 5.29 0.15
C LEU A 105 0.18 5.17 1.16
N CYS A 106 0.01 6.19 1.98
CA CYS A 106 -0.83 6.12 3.17
C CYS A 106 -1.85 7.26 3.20
N TYR A 107 -3.10 6.91 3.43
CA TYR A 107 -4.19 7.84 3.67
C TYR A 107 -4.26 8.21 5.16
N SER A 108 -4.36 9.50 5.43
CA SER A 108 -4.71 10.04 6.75
C SER A 108 -6.08 10.69 6.72
N SER A 109 -6.60 11.06 7.89
CA SER A 109 -7.85 11.83 8.00
C SER A 109 -7.65 13.25 7.45
N ILE A 110 -8.74 14.01 7.35
CA ILE A 110 -8.72 15.43 6.95
C ILE A 110 -7.91 16.32 7.91
N HIS A 111 -7.63 15.84 9.14
CA HIS A 111 -7.08 16.65 10.23
C HIS A 111 -5.55 16.70 10.19
N ALA A 112 -4.99 17.90 10.34
CA ALA A 112 -3.54 18.10 10.43
C ALA A 112 -2.91 17.39 11.64
N THR A 113 -3.65 17.24 12.74
CA THR A 113 -3.23 16.46 13.92
C THR A 113 -2.91 15.01 13.58
N ALA A 114 -3.69 14.40 12.69
CA ALA A 114 -3.46 13.05 12.21
C ALA A 114 -2.18 12.99 11.35
N LEU A 115 -2.07 13.86 10.35
CA LEU A 115 -0.91 13.92 9.46
C LEU A 115 0.39 14.15 10.24
N ASP A 116 0.37 15.08 11.19
CA ASP A 116 1.51 15.41 12.05
C ASP A 116 1.96 14.19 12.86
N ALA A 117 1.02 13.47 13.48
CA ALA A 117 1.29 12.26 14.25
C ALA A 117 1.87 11.15 13.36
N ALA A 118 1.33 10.95 12.15
CA ALA A 118 1.83 9.95 11.22
C ALA A 118 3.26 10.26 10.74
N MET A 119 3.51 11.49 10.30
CA MET A 119 4.81 11.93 9.78
C MET A 119 5.96 11.81 10.81
N LYS A 120 5.62 11.90 12.10
CA LYS A 120 6.55 11.76 13.23
C LYS A 120 7.09 10.33 13.40
N TYR A 121 6.25 9.32 13.13
CA TYR A 121 6.57 7.92 13.40
C TYR A 121 6.86 7.10 12.14
N ALA A 122 6.32 7.49 10.98
CA ALA A 122 6.55 6.79 9.72
C ALA A 122 7.99 6.96 9.22
N LEU A 123 8.52 5.91 8.57
CA LEU A 123 9.80 5.99 7.88
C LEU A 123 9.75 6.99 6.69
N PRO A 124 10.89 7.57 6.26
CA PRO A 124 10.95 8.51 5.14
C PRO A 124 10.51 7.94 3.78
N THR A 125 10.48 6.63 3.64
CA THR A 125 10.02 5.85 2.46
C THR A 125 8.50 5.82 2.31
N PHE A 126 7.73 6.26 3.31
CA PHE A 126 6.29 6.45 3.19
C PHE A 126 5.96 7.82 2.59
N ARG A 127 4.89 7.88 1.80
CA ARG A 127 4.21 9.12 1.41
C ARG A 127 2.85 9.16 2.06
N ILE A 128 2.53 10.27 2.72
CA ILE A 128 1.31 10.37 3.54
C ILE A 128 0.59 11.66 3.17
N GLY A 129 -0.71 11.55 2.93
CA GLY A 129 -1.57 12.69 2.63
C GLY A 129 -2.80 12.72 3.51
N SER A 130 -3.24 13.92 3.88
CA SER A 130 -4.56 14.11 4.46
C SER A 130 -5.61 13.94 3.37
N SER A 131 -6.63 13.12 3.64
CA SER A 131 -7.78 13.00 2.76
C SER A 131 -8.42 14.37 2.51
N LEU A 132 -8.69 14.70 1.25
CA LEU A 132 -9.46 15.89 0.87
C LEU A 132 -10.92 15.50 0.68
N MET A 133 -11.81 16.20 1.40
CA MET A 133 -13.24 15.90 1.40
C MET A 133 -14.03 17.21 1.49
N THR A 134 -14.65 17.62 0.39
CA THR A 134 -15.34 18.93 0.27
C THR A 134 -16.80 18.83 -0.13
N MET A 135 -17.27 17.66 -0.52
CA MET A 135 -18.67 17.38 -0.88
C MET A 135 -19.09 15.97 -0.46
N ASN A 136 -20.39 15.69 -0.45
CA ASN A 136 -21.01 14.37 -0.22
C ASN A 136 -20.43 13.51 0.92
N CYS A 137 -19.95 14.17 1.97
CA CYS A 137 -19.41 13.55 3.17
C CYS A 137 -20.07 14.13 4.44
N PRO A 138 -19.99 13.46 5.60
CA PRO A 138 -20.56 13.99 6.84
C PRO A 138 -20.04 15.39 7.18
N GLY A 139 -20.89 16.24 7.73
CA GLY A 139 -20.54 17.65 7.99
C GLY A 139 -19.34 17.84 8.92
N PHE A 140 -19.08 16.89 9.83
CA PHE A 140 -17.93 16.92 10.74
C PHE A 140 -16.59 16.49 10.07
N LEU A 141 -16.63 16.01 8.82
CA LEU A 141 -15.47 15.72 7.98
C LEU A 141 -15.45 16.56 6.69
N ARG A 142 -16.35 17.54 6.55
CA ARG A 142 -16.46 18.33 5.32
C ARG A 142 -15.64 19.60 5.43
N GLN A 143 -14.59 19.69 4.63
CA GLN A 143 -13.81 20.90 4.42
C GLN A 143 -14.51 21.82 3.41
N SER A 144 -14.32 23.13 3.54
CA SER A 144 -14.48 24.03 2.40
C SER A 144 -13.37 23.80 1.37
N LYS A 145 -13.58 24.24 0.12
CA LYS A 145 -12.55 24.19 -0.93
C LYS A 145 -11.26 24.90 -0.50
N GLU A 146 -11.40 26.08 0.10
CA GLU A 146 -10.28 26.87 0.62
C GLU A 146 -9.52 26.13 1.73
N GLU A 147 -10.22 25.50 2.68
CA GLU A 147 -9.57 24.73 3.75
C GLU A 147 -8.77 23.54 3.20
N ALA A 148 -9.32 22.82 2.21
CA ALA A 148 -8.66 21.69 1.57
C ALA A 148 -7.37 22.12 0.82
N ILE A 149 -7.46 23.16 -0.01
CA ILE A 149 -6.31 23.70 -0.77
C ILE A 149 -5.23 24.24 0.19
N ASN A 150 -5.64 24.94 1.25
CA ASN A 150 -4.72 25.43 2.28
C ASN A 150 -4.09 24.28 3.09
N ALA A 151 -4.81 23.19 3.33
CA ALA A 151 -4.25 22.00 3.98
C ALA A 151 -3.16 21.36 3.14
N VAL A 152 -3.37 21.23 1.82
CA VAL A 152 -2.33 20.78 0.89
C VAL A 152 -1.13 21.71 0.91
N SER A 153 -1.34 23.02 0.80
CA SER A 153 -0.26 24.02 0.82
C SER A 153 0.63 23.87 2.06
N ARG A 154 0.01 23.74 3.24
CA ARG A 154 0.73 23.51 4.51
C ARG A 154 1.46 22.17 4.55
N GLY A 155 0.84 21.11 4.02
CA GLY A 155 1.44 19.78 3.93
C GLY A 155 2.72 19.79 3.10
N ILE A 156 2.68 20.43 1.93
CA ILE A 156 3.84 20.61 1.04
C ILE A 156 4.94 21.42 1.75
N GLU A 157 4.59 22.58 2.32
CA GLU A 157 5.56 23.44 3.01
C GLU A 157 6.28 22.71 4.15
N LYS A 158 5.55 21.91 4.93
CA LYS A 158 6.08 21.27 6.14
C LYS A 158 6.81 19.95 5.86
N TYR A 159 6.37 19.18 4.88
CA TYR A 159 6.83 17.80 4.67
C TYR A 159 7.51 17.55 3.32
N GLY A 160 7.45 18.50 2.39
CA GLY A 160 8.06 18.39 1.07
C GLY A 160 7.64 17.11 0.35
N GLU A 161 8.62 16.38 -0.18
CA GLU A 161 8.40 15.16 -0.96
C GLU A 161 7.73 14.01 -0.18
N ARG A 162 7.68 14.07 1.15
CA ARG A 162 6.96 13.06 1.95
C ARG A 162 5.44 13.25 1.89
N TYR A 163 4.95 14.43 1.51
CA TYR A 163 3.53 14.68 1.38
C TYR A 163 2.96 14.05 0.10
N CYS A 164 1.78 13.44 0.22
CA CYS A 164 1.00 12.91 -0.90
C CYS A 164 -0.26 13.76 -1.09
N ILE A 165 -0.60 14.11 -2.33
CA ILE A 165 -1.89 14.73 -2.64
C ILE A 165 -2.94 13.62 -2.62
N THR A 166 -3.99 13.79 -1.82
CA THR A 166 -4.91 12.69 -1.49
C THR A 166 -6.37 13.16 -1.54
N PRO A 167 -6.93 13.47 -2.72
CA PRO A 167 -8.37 13.40 -2.90
C PRO A 167 -8.82 12.03 -2.40
N ARG A 168 -9.82 11.96 -1.52
CA ARG A 168 -10.25 10.62 -1.08
C ARG A 168 -10.70 9.82 -2.30
N PHE A 169 -11.66 10.39 -3.03
CA PHE A 169 -12.27 9.85 -4.24
C PHE A 169 -13.20 10.93 -4.83
N ALA A 170 -13.54 10.84 -6.12
CA ALA A 170 -14.29 11.88 -6.83
C ALA A 170 -15.65 12.22 -6.20
N PRO A 171 -16.44 11.28 -5.62
CA PRO A 171 -17.72 11.60 -5.00
C PRO A 171 -17.61 12.63 -3.88
N THR A 172 -16.47 12.67 -3.17
CA THR A 172 -16.29 13.53 -1.99
C THR A 172 -15.35 14.70 -2.19
N THR A 173 -14.72 14.84 -3.35
CA THR A 173 -13.78 15.92 -3.64
C THR A 173 -14.28 16.73 -4.82
N ASP A 174 -14.45 18.04 -4.62
CA ASP A 174 -14.90 18.93 -5.68
C ASP A 174 -13.86 19.00 -6.81
N PRO A 175 -14.27 18.99 -8.10
CA PRO A 175 -13.34 19.00 -9.24
C PRO A 175 -12.40 20.21 -9.26
N GLU A 176 -12.82 21.36 -8.73
CA GLU A 176 -11.93 22.53 -8.59
C GLU A 176 -10.78 22.23 -7.61
N VAL A 177 -11.08 21.58 -6.49
CA VAL A 177 -10.08 21.19 -5.49
C VAL A 177 -9.14 20.14 -6.08
N MET A 178 -9.68 19.15 -6.81
CA MET A 178 -8.86 18.15 -7.49
C MET A 178 -7.91 18.80 -8.50
N SER A 179 -8.41 19.72 -9.34
CA SER A 179 -7.60 20.39 -10.37
C SER A 179 -6.51 21.28 -9.79
N GLU A 180 -6.84 22.09 -8.78
CA GLU A 180 -5.86 22.96 -8.11
C GLU A 180 -4.77 22.14 -7.40
N THR A 181 -5.16 21.09 -6.68
CA THR A 181 -4.21 20.26 -5.94
C THR A 181 -3.39 19.34 -6.85
N ALA A 182 -3.93 18.90 -7.99
CA ALA A 182 -3.18 18.22 -9.05
C ALA A 182 -2.05 19.11 -9.58
N LYS A 183 -2.35 20.38 -9.89
CA LYS A 183 -1.34 21.36 -10.31
C LYS A 183 -0.25 21.53 -9.26
N MET A 184 -0.62 21.64 -7.98
CA MET A 184 0.35 21.70 -6.89
C MET A 184 1.23 20.44 -6.80
N ALA A 185 0.66 19.26 -7.07
CA ALA A 185 1.40 18.01 -7.12
C ALA A 185 2.48 18.06 -8.21
N HIS A 186 2.10 18.48 -9.42
CA HIS A 186 2.99 18.56 -10.58
C HIS A 186 4.11 19.58 -10.36
N ASP A 187 3.77 20.77 -9.86
CA ASP A 187 4.73 21.85 -9.59
C ASP A 187 5.78 21.44 -8.54
N ASN A 188 5.45 20.51 -7.64
CA ASN A 188 6.32 20.02 -6.57
C ASN A 188 6.81 18.57 -6.78
N SER A 189 6.48 17.94 -7.91
CA SER A 189 6.80 16.53 -8.20
C SER A 189 6.36 15.54 -7.10
N LEU A 190 5.17 15.74 -6.55
CA LEU A 190 4.62 14.93 -5.45
C LEU A 190 3.81 13.73 -5.97
N PHE A 191 3.58 12.77 -5.09
CA PHE A 191 2.65 11.68 -5.35
C PHE A 191 1.20 12.15 -5.26
N ILE A 192 0.34 11.52 -6.05
CA ILE A 192 -1.12 11.59 -5.98
C ILE A 192 -1.63 10.17 -5.69
N GLN A 193 -2.58 10.05 -4.78
CA GLN A 193 -3.32 8.82 -4.55
C GLN A 193 -4.82 9.11 -4.45
N THR A 194 -5.65 8.25 -5.04
CA THR A 194 -7.12 8.27 -4.90
C THR A 194 -7.69 6.86 -5.16
N HIS A 195 -8.99 6.66 -4.96
CA HIS A 195 -9.69 5.40 -5.29
C HIS A 195 -10.32 5.50 -6.68
N LEU A 196 -10.42 4.36 -7.39
CA LEU A 196 -10.95 4.29 -8.75
C LEU A 196 -11.67 2.94 -8.97
N ASP A 197 -12.88 3.01 -9.54
CA ASP A 197 -13.63 1.86 -10.07
C ASP A 197 -13.67 0.63 -9.15
N GLU A 198 -13.95 0.84 -7.86
CA GLU A 198 -13.96 -0.23 -6.87
C GLU A 198 -15.25 -1.06 -7.01
N THR A 199 -16.41 -0.40 -7.13
CA THR A 199 -17.70 -1.09 -7.27
C THR A 199 -18.58 -0.46 -8.35
N LEU A 200 -19.42 -1.26 -9.00
CA LEU A 200 -20.38 -0.75 -10.01
C LEU A 200 -21.34 0.31 -9.43
N ALA A 201 -21.74 0.17 -8.16
CA ALA A 201 -22.60 1.14 -7.50
C ALA A 201 -21.88 2.47 -7.21
N GLU A 202 -20.57 2.43 -6.90
CA GLU A 202 -19.74 3.63 -6.81
C GLU A 202 -19.65 4.33 -8.16
N ILE A 203 -19.38 3.59 -9.24
CA ILE A 203 -19.26 4.14 -10.60
C ILE A 203 -20.53 4.86 -11.03
N GLU A 204 -21.69 4.22 -10.85
CA GLU A 204 -22.99 4.83 -11.16
C GLU A 204 -23.19 6.13 -10.36
N TRP A 205 -22.83 6.11 -9.07
CA TRP A 205 -22.95 7.29 -8.21
C TRP A 205 -22.01 8.42 -8.63
N VAL A 206 -20.77 8.10 -8.99
CA VAL A 206 -19.77 9.06 -9.49
C VAL A 206 -20.30 9.73 -10.75
N LEU A 207 -20.70 8.96 -11.76
CA LEU A 207 -21.18 9.50 -13.03
C LEU A 207 -22.43 10.37 -12.84
N GLY A 208 -23.35 9.95 -11.97
CA GLY A 208 -24.54 10.74 -11.64
C GLY A 208 -24.25 12.04 -10.88
N ILE A 209 -23.17 12.10 -10.08
CA ILE A 209 -22.72 13.35 -9.45
C ILE A 209 -22.09 14.28 -10.51
N TYR A 210 -21.20 13.73 -11.33
CA TYR A 210 -20.38 14.53 -12.24
C TYR A 210 -21.16 15.05 -13.45
N SER A 211 -22.25 14.40 -13.84
CA SER A 211 -23.16 14.91 -14.88
C SER A 211 -23.81 16.25 -14.53
N GLU A 212 -23.82 16.66 -13.26
CA GLU A 212 -24.36 17.95 -12.80
C GLU A 212 -23.34 19.10 -12.92
N PHE A 213 -22.06 18.80 -13.19
CA PHE A 213 -21.03 19.81 -13.42
C PHE A 213 -20.90 20.08 -14.92
N SER A 214 -20.99 21.35 -15.32
CA SER A 214 -20.98 21.74 -16.74
C SER A 214 -19.72 21.32 -17.51
N ASP A 215 -18.59 21.16 -16.82
CA ASP A 215 -17.32 20.76 -17.44
C ASP A 215 -17.16 19.22 -17.53
N PHE A 216 -18.15 18.47 -17.02
CA PHE A 216 -18.16 17.02 -16.91
C PHE A 216 -19.51 16.40 -17.34
N ASP A 217 -20.41 17.16 -17.97
CA ASP A 217 -21.75 16.68 -18.35
C ASP A 217 -21.74 15.61 -19.45
N ASP A 218 -20.58 15.44 -20.10
CA ASP A 218 -20.29 14.48 -21.17
C ASP A 218 -19.28 13.40 -20.76
N VAL A 219 -18.87 13.29 -19.49
CA VAL A 219 -17.96 12.21 -19.07
C VAL A 219 -18.68 10.86 -19.10
N GLU A 220 -18.02 9.87 -19.70
CA GLU A 220 -18.57 8.52 -19.82
C GLU A 220 -17.97 7.57 -18.76
N THR A 221 -16.78 7.88 -18.25
CA THR A 221 -16.06 7.00 -17.32
C THR A 221 -15.49 7.75 -16.11
N TYR A 222 -15.27 7.01 -15.02
CA TYR A 222 -14.70 7.55 -13.79
C TYR A 222 -13.26 8.04 -14.04
N THR A 223 -12.46 7.26 -14.75
CA THR A 223 -11.08 7.65 -15.06
C THR A 223 -10.98 8.97 -15.82
N GLU A 224 -11.96 9.28 -16.69
CA GLU A 224 -11.98 10.54 -17.43
C GLU A 224 -12.13 11.77 -16.53
N ILE A 225 -12.87 11.67 -15.42
CA ILE A 225 -13.00 12.75 -14.44
C ILE A 225 -11.63 13.12 -13.88
N TYR A 226 -10.85 12.12 -13.47
CA TYR A 226 -9.51 12.34 -12.93
C TYR A 226 -8.54 12.86 -13.99
N ASP A 227 -8.65 12.42 -15.25
CA ASP A 227 -7.84 12.95 -16.35
C ASP A 227 -8.14 14.42 -16.64
N ARG A 228 -9.42 14.81 -16.69
CA ARG A 228 -9.84 16.21 -16.88
C ARG A 228 -9.37 17.11 -15.73
N CYS A 229 -9.31 16.58 -14.51
CA CYS A 229 -8.75 17.27 -13.34
C CYS A 229 -7.21 17.27 -13.32
N GLY A 230 -6.54 16.60 -14.26
CA GLY A 230 -5.09 16.53 -14.34
C GLY A 230 -4.44 15.66 -13.27
N LEU A 231 -5.18 14.74 -12.65
CA LEU A 231 -4.67 13.88 -11.58
C LEU A 231 -3.85 12.69 -12.12
N LEU A 232 -4.04 12.27 -13.38
CA LEU A 232 -3.32 11.13 -13.95
C LEU A 232 -1.85 11.46 -14.24
N GLY A 233 -0.96 10.48 -14.05
CA GLY A 233 0.47 10.68 -14.25
C GLY A 233 1.38 9.61 -13.63
N PRO A 234 2.70 9.70 -13.87
CA PRO A 234 3.70 8.72 -13.42
C PRO A 234 3.84 8.61 -11.89
N LYS A 235 3.38 9.62 -11.15
CA LYS A 235 3.36 9.65 -9.68
C LYS A 235 1.94 9.52 -9.11
N THR A 236 1.01 8.98 -9.89
CA THR A 236 -0.37 8.74 -9.49
C THR A 236 -0.60 7.26 -9.26
N VAL A 237 -1.23 6.91 -8.14
CA VAL A 237 -1.63 5.54 -7.82
C VAL A 237 -3.15 5.49 -7.56
N MET A 238 -3.83 4.65 -8.34
CA MET A 238 -5.26 4.41 -8.26
C MET A 238 -5.54 3.15 -7.45
N GLY A 239 -6.26 3.29 -6.34
CA GLY A 239 -6.72 2.15 -5.54
C GLY A 239 -7.80 1.34 -6.26
N HIS A 240 -7.73 0.02 -6.12
CA HIS A 240 -8.70 -0.97 -6.60
C HIS A 240 -8.69 -1.21 -8.10
N ALA A 241 -9.24 -0.28 -8.91
CA ALA A 241 -9.34 -0.38 -10.37
C ALA A 241 -9.90 -1.73 -10.85
N ILE A 242 -11.03 -2.16 -10.28
CA ILE A 242 -11.60 -3.51 -10.49
C ILE A 242 -12.45 -3.53 -11.76
N HIS A 243 -13.38 -2.57 -11.89
CA HIS A 243 -14.38 -2.54 -12.95
C HIS A 243 -13.96 -1.56 -14.05
N MET A 244 -12.81 -1.82 -14.66
CA MET A 244 -12.19 -0.94 -15.65
C MET A 244 -12.67 -1.26 -17.07
N GLU A 245 -12.97 -0.24 -17.86
CA GLU A 245 -13.13 -0.37 -19.30
C GLU A 245 -11.79 -0.31 -20.05
N GLU A 246 -11.74 -0.87 -21.26
CA GLU A 246 -10.56 -0.82 -22.14
C GLU A 246 -10.07 0.61 -22.40
N SER A 247 -11.00 1.55 -22.56
CA SER A 247 -10.71 2.98 -22.78
C SER A 247 -9.99 3.60 -21.57
N GLU A 248 -10.34 3.17 -20.37
CA GLU A 248 -9.75 3.63 -19.12
C GLU A 248 -8.35 3.05 -18.91
N LEU A 249 -8.17 1.76 -19.14
CA LEU A 249 -6.85 1.11 -19.12
C LEU A 249 -5.89 1.76 -20.11
N ALA A 250 -6.35 2.04 -21.33
CA ALA A 250 -5.55 2.77 -22.32
C ALA A 250 -5.16 4.17 -21.83
N ARG A 251 -6.03 4.85 -21.08
CA ARG A 251 -5.77 6.18 -20.50
C ARG A 251 -4.77 6.12 -19.34
N LEU A 252 -4.89 5.14 -18.45
CA LEU A 252 -3.91 4.90 -17.38
C LEU A 252 -2.54 4.54 -17.94
N SER A 253 -2.48 3.65 -18.94
CA SER A 253 -1.24 3.27 -19.63
C SER A 253 -0.56 4.48 -20.27
N LYS A 254 -1.33 5.30 -21.02
CA LYS A 254 -0.81 6.50 -21.70
C LYS A 254 -0.22 7.53 -20.72
N THR A 255 -0.77 7.62 -19.51
CA THR A 255 -0.34 8.58 -18.48
C THR A 255 0.70 8.01 -17.53
N ASP A 256 1.09 6.75 -17.68
CA ASP A 256 1.94 6.00 -16.75
C ASP A 256 1.37 5.98 -15.31
N THR A 257 0.04 6.02 -15.19
CA THR A 257 -0.64 5.92 -13.89
C THR A 257 -0.58 4.48 -13.39
N ALA A 258 -0.26 4.28 -12.12
CA ALA A 258 -0.17 2.96 -11.51
C ALA A 258 -1.44 2.55 -10.77
N ILE A 259 -1.61 1.24 -10.55
CA ILE A 259 -2.73 0.66 -9.80
C ILE A 259 -2.26 0.01 -8.50
N ALA A 260 -3.01 0.19 -7.42
CA ALA A 260 -2.89 -0.57 -6.19
C ALA A 260 -3.98 -1.64 -6.13
N SER A 261 -3.58 -2.91 -6.20
CA SER A 261 -4.48 -4.06 -6.10
C SER A 261 -4.67 -4.47 -4.64
N CYS A 262 -5.90 -4.39 -4.14
CA CYS A 262 -6.25 -4.60 -2.73
C CYS A 262 -7.07 -5.89 -2.52
N PRO A 263 -6.53 -7.10 -2.80
CA PRO A 263 -7.32 -8.34 -2.86
C PRO A 263 -8.03 -8.70 -1.54
N THR A 264 -7.46 -8.32 -0.40
CA THR A 264 -8.03 -8.59 0.93
C THR A 264 -9.23 -7.71 1.23
N SER A 265 -9.21 -6.46 0.77
CA SER A 265 -10.34 -5.54 0.84
C SER A 265 -11.41 -5.89 -0.18
N ASN A 266 -11.01 -6.21 -1.41
CA ASN A 266 -11.94 -6.55 -2.49
C ASN A 266 -12.66 -7.90 -2.27
N ALA A 267 -12.09 -8.76 -1.41
CA ALA A 267 -12.59 -10.09 -1.09
C ALA A 267 -14.08 -10.09 -0.69
N PRO A 268 -14.79 -11.23 -0.84
CA PRO A 268 -16.16 -11.37 -0.34
C PRO A 268 -16.29 -11.02 1.16
N VAL A 269 -17.47 -10.56 1.57
CA VAL A 269 -17.78 -10.25 2.98
C VAL A 269 -17.57 -11.46 3.91
N SER A 270 -17.78 -12.69 3.41
CA SER A 270 -17.48 -13.93 4.14
C SER A 270 -16.01 -14.11 4.48
N GLN A 271 -15.13 -13.40 3.79
CA GLN A 271 -13.69 -13.30 4.01
C GLN A 271 -13.31 -11.91 4.56
N LEU A 272 -14.21 -11.23 5.26
CA LEU A 272 -13.96 -9.93 5.88
C LEU A 272 -13.61 -8.78 4.92
N GLY A 273 -13.81 -8.93 3.61
CA GLY A 273 -13.68 -7.84 2.65
C GLY A 273 -15.00 -7.10 2.40
N LEU A 274 -15.02 -6.24 1.38
CA LEU A 274 -16.13 -5.39 0.94
C LEU A 274 -16.98 -6.02 -0.18
N GLY A 275 -16.51 -7.12 -0.77
CA GLY A 275 -17.19 -7.80 -1.87
C GLY A 275 -17.14 -7.03 -3.19
N SER A 276 -16.08 -6.24 -3.40
CA SER A 276 -15.93 -5.34 -4.54
C SER A 276 -15.67 -6.06 -5.86
N GLY A 277 -14.99 -7.22 -5.82
CA GLY A 277 -14.73 -8.07 -6.99
C GLY A 277 -13.27 -8.54 -7.08
N LEU A 278 -12.86 -8.97 -8.27
CA LEU A 278 -11.50 -9.43 -8.55
C LEU A 278 -10.82 -8.48 -9.54
N PHE A 279 -9.67 -7.94 -9.16
CA PHE A 279 -8.86 -7.09 -10.05
C PHE A 279 -8.26 -7.93 -11.20
N ASN A 280 -8.54 -7.54 -12.44
CA ASN A 280 -8.00 -8.21 -13.63
C ASN A 280 -6.57 -7.74 -13.94
N PHE A 281 -5.60 -8.31 -13.21
CA PHE A 281 -4.20 -7.92 -13.37
C PHE A 281 -3.60 -8.33 -14.71
N GLU A 282 -4.10 -9.39 -15.37
CA GLU A 282 -3.60 -9.81 -16.68
C GLU A 282 -3.90 -8.73 -17.73
N GLN A 283 -5.11 -8.17 -17.73
CA GLN A 283 -5.48 -7.07 -18.61
C GLN A 283 -4.65 -5.80 -18.33
N ALA A 284 -4.37 -5.51 -17.06
CA ALA A 284 -3.47 -4.41 -16.69
C ALA A 284 -2.04 -4.63 -17.21
N GLU A 285 -1.52 -5.87 -17.12
CA GLU A 285 -0.20 -6.25 -17.66
C GLU A 285 -0.15 -6.17 -19.19
N GLU A 286 -1.22 -6.59 -19.89
CA GLU A 286 -1.36 -6.45 -21.35
C GLU A 286 -1.31 -4.99 -21.80
N HIS A 287 -1.84 -4.08 -21.00
CA HIS A 287 -1.78 -2.63 -21.24
C HIS A 287 -0.46 -1.99 -20.80
N GLY A 288 0.46 -2.75 -20.19
CA GLY A 288 1.71 -2.22 -19.66
C GLY A 288 1.53 -1.31 -18.43
N ILE A 289 0.42 -1.42 -17.72
CA ILE A 289 0.13 -0.62 -16.53
C ILE A 289 0.94 -1.17 -15.35
N ARG A 290 1.63 -0.26 -14.64
CA ARG A 290 2.35 -0.59 -13.41
C ARG A 290 1.35 -0.88 -12.30
N TRP A 291 1.57 -1.94 -11.54
CA TRP A 291 0.73 -2.24 -10.38
C TRP A 291 1.50 -2.94 -9.27
N ALA A 292 1.01 -2.80 -8.04
CA ALA A 292 1.53 -3.47 -6.86
C ALA A 292 0.38 -3.89 -5.92
N LEU A 293 0.68 -4.82 -5.02
CA LEU A 293 -0.28 -5.27 -4.01
C LEU A 293 -0.34 -4.27 -2.86
N ALA A 294 -1.52 -4.19 -2.23
CA ALA A 294 -1.76 -3.31 -1.10
C ALA A 294 -2.73 -3.94 -0.08
N SER A 295 -2.60 -3.54 1.18
CA SER A 295 -3.43 -4.10 2.27
C SER A 295 -4.81 -3.49 2.34
N ASP A 296 -4.91 -2.19 2.01
CA ASP A 296 -6.08 -1.36 2.22
C ASP A 296 -6.66 -1.49 3.65
N ILE A 297 -5.78 -1.49 4.67
CA ILE A 297 -6.21 -1.66 6.07
C ILE A 297 -7.39 -0.74 6.42
N GLY A 298 -8.47 -1.34 6.94
CA GLY A 298 -9.78 -0.72 6.99
C GLY A 298 -10.76 -1.52 6.12
N GLY A 299 -10.68 -1.33 4.80
CA GLY A 299 -11.39 -2.18 3.84
C GLY A 299 -10.89 -3.63 3.91
N GLY A 300 -9.57 -3.81 3.95
CA GLY A 300 -8.87 -5.04 4.28
C GLY A 300 -8.73 -5.27 5.80
N PRO A 301 -8.72 -6.53 6.26
CA PRO A 301 -8.78 -6.86 7.69
C PRO A 301 -7.41 -6.89 8.42
N PHE A 302 -6.29 -7.09 7.72
CA PHE A 302 -4.97 -7.29 8.34
C PHE A 302 -3.87 -6.53 7.59
N LEU A 303 -2.79 -6.17 8.31
CA LEU A 303 -1.70 -5.34 7.77
C LEU A 303 -0.68 -6.13 6.97
N SER A 304 -0.56 -7.42 7.26
CA SER A 304 0.50 -8.24 6.70
C SER A 304 0.35 -8.47 5.20
N MET A 305 1.40 -8.15 4.44
CA MET A 305 1.42 -8.44 3.00
C MET A 305 1.38 -9.95 2.70
N PHE A 306 1.68 -10.83 3.67
CA PHE A 306 1.45 -12.27 3.51
C PHE A 306 -0.03 -12.63 3.41
N ASP A 307 -0.90 -11.94 4.15
CA ASP A 307 -2.35 -12.08 3.99
C ASP A 307 -2.80 -11.61 2.61
N VAL A 308 -2.25 -10.48 2.16
CA VAL A 308 -2.50 -9.91 0.82
C VAL A 308 -2.07 -10.86 -0.29
N MET A 309 -0.86 -11.43 -0.18
CA MET A 309 -0.34 -12.41 -1.13
C MET A 309 -1.21 -13.68 -1.17
N ARG A 310 -1.61 -14.22 -0.01
CA ARG A 310 -2.51 -15.39 0.05
C ARG A 310 -3.85 -15.10 -0.60
N SER A 311 -4.43 -13.94 -0.30
CA SER A 311 -5.70 -13.51 -0.87
C SER A 311 -5.62 -13.36 -2.39
N PHE A 312 -4.55 -12.74 -2.90
CA PHE A 312 -4.29 -12.60 -4.34
C PHE A 312 -4.23 -13.96 -5.04
N VAL A 313 -3.38 -14.87 -4.55
CA VAL A 313 -3.17 -16.19 -5.18
C VAL A 313 -4.43 -17.04 -5.09
N GLY A 314 -5.07 -17.10 -3.91
CA GLY A 314 -6.26 -17.91 -3.68
C GLY A 314 -7.44 -17.49 -4.56
N GLN A 315 -7.79 -16.20 -4.56
CA GLN A 315 -8.93 -15.70 -5.33
C GLN A 315 -8.75 -15.88 -6.84
N ASN A 316 -7.55 -15.62 -7.36
CA ASN A 316 -7.27 -15.79 -8.78
C ASN A 316 -7.26 -17.28 -9.18
N ARG A 317 -6.73 -18.17 -8.33
CA ARG A 317 -6.77 -19.62 -8.57
C ARG A 317 -8.19 -20.15 -8.59
N ASP A 318 -9.07 -19.67 -7.71
CA ASP A 318 -10.47 -20.06 -7.69
C ASP A 318 -11.20 -19.71 -9.00
N GLU A 319 -10.76 -18.64 -9.69
CA GLU A 319 -11.22 -18.23 -11.01
C GLU A 319 -10.43 -18.86 -12.18
N GLY A 320 -9.47 -19.76 -11.91
CA GLY A 320 -8.68 -20.46 -12.92
C GLY A 320 -7.51 -19.65 -13.52
N VAL A 321 -7.09 -18.57 -12.86
CA VAL A 321 -5.97 -17.72 -13.27
C VAL A 321 -4.67 -18.20 -12.61
N ASP A 322 -4.05 -19.22 -13.19
CA ASP A 322 -2.84 -19.87 -12.65
C ASP A 322 -1.57 -18.99 -12.73
N SER A 323 -1.61 -17.87 -13.46
CA SER A 323 -0.50 -16.91 -13.55
C SER A 323 -0.32 -16.08 -12.26
N ALA A 324 -1.30 -16.11 -11.35
CA ALA A 324 -1.23 -15.51 -10.01
C ALA A 324 -0.43 -16.40 -9.04
N THR A 325 0.90 -16.38 -9.17
CA THR A 325 1.82 -17.17 -8.32
C THR A 325 2.27 -16.42 -7.08
N TYR A 326 2.75 -17.13 -6.06
CA TYR A 326 3.37 -16.52 -4.88
C TYR A 326 4.65 -15.76 -5.21
N ILE A 327 5.43 -16.21 -6.21
CA ILE A 327 6.57 -15.42 -6.73
C ILE A 327 6.10 -14.06 -7.27
N LYS A 328 5.02 -14.04 -8.07
CA LYS A 328 4.44 -12.78 -8.58
C LYS A 328 3.94 -11.92 -7.42
N ALA A 329 3.24 -12.52 -6.46
CA ALA A 329 2.73 -11.82 -5.28
C ALA A 329 3.87 -11.19 -4.44
N LEU A 330 4.99 -11.90 -4.26
CA LEU A 330 6.17 -11.38 -3.57
C LEU A 330 6.81 -10.22 -4.34
N TYR A 331 7.01 -10.35 -5.66
CA TYR A 331 7.49 -9.25 -6.51
C TYR A 331 6.59 -8.01 -6.38
N ARG A 332 5.26 -8.21 -6.43
CA ARG A 332 4.26 -7.14 -6.33
C ARG A 332 4.16 -6.51 -4.95
N SER A 333 4.66 -7.18 -3.91
CA SER A 333 4.71 -6.66 -2.52
C SER A 333 6.08 -6.08 -2.16
N THR A 334 7.09 -6.21 -3.02
CA THR A 334 8.47 -5.78 -2.76
C THR A 334 8.95 -4.82 -3.85
N LEU A 335 9.60 -5.36 -4.89
CA LEU A 335 10.24 -4.57 -5.94
C LEU A 335 9.25 -3.72 -6.73
N ALA A 336 8.05 -4.23 -7.08
CA ALA A 336 7.08 -3.44 -7.84
C ALA A 336 6.56 -2.23 -7.05
N GLY A 337 6.34 -2.38 -5.74
CA GLY A 337 5.97 -1.26 -4.86
C GLY A 337 7.11 -0.24 -4.74
N ALA A 338 8.36 -0.72 -4.62
CA ALA A 338 9.53 0.15 -4.66
C ALA A 338 9.71 0.87 -6.01
N GLU A 339 9.39 0.23 -7.14
CA GLU A 339 9.37 0.84 -8.48
C GLU A 339 8.34 1.96 -8.56
N ILE A 340 7.12 1.73 -8.09
CA ILE A 340 6.06 2.75 -8.05
C ILE A 340 6.47 3.97 -7.21
N LEU A 341 7.13 3.74 -6.08
CA LEU A 341 7.60 4.80 -5.18
C LEU A 341 8.90 5.49 -5.63
N GLY A 342 9.52 5.04 -6.72
CA GLY A 342 10.80 5.59 -7.19
C GLY A 342 12.00 5.21 -6.31
N HIS A 343 11.93 4.06 -5.65
CA HIS A 343 12.98 3.53 -4.77
C HIS A 343 13.74 2.33 -5.36
N ALA A 344 13.31 1.79 -6.50
CA ALA A 344 13.84 0.56 -7.09
C ALA A 344 15.35 0.57 -7.35
N GLU A 345 15.97 1.71 -7.65
CA GLU A 345 17.43 1.81 -7.84
C GLU A 345 18.22 1.49 -6.55
N THR A 346 17.59 1.68 -5.38
CA THR A 346 18.28 1.58 -4.08
C THR A 346 17.67 0.55 -3.14
N LYS A 347 16.43 0.10 -3.35
CA LYS A 347 15.69 -0.78 -2.44
C LYS A 347 14.82 -1.80 -3.21
N GLY A 348 14.12 -2.67 -2.47
CA GLY A 348 13.08 -3.56 -3.00
C GLY A 348 13.54 -4.98 -3.38
N ASN A 349 14.85 -5.23 -3.50
CA ASN A 349 15.40 -6.58 -3.68
C ASN A 349 16.87 -6.64 -3.17
N PHE A 350 17.51 -7.80 -3.35
CA PHE A 350 18.88 -8.06 -2.90
C PHE A 350 19.94 -7.95 -4.00
N SER A 351 19.74 -7.08 -5.00
CA SER A 351 20.82 -6.79 -5.96
C SER A 351 21.98 -6.05 -5.27
N ALA A 352 23.22 -6.39 -5.62
CA ALA A 352 24.40 -5.76 -5.04
C ALA A 352 24.38 -4.23 -5.18
N GLY A 353 24.80 -3.53 -4.12
CA GLY A 353 24.78 -2.07 -4.02
C GLY A 353 23.46 -1.47 -3.52
N LYS A 354 22.37 -2.24 -3.45
CA LYS A 354 21.11 -1.78 -2.83
C LYS A 354 21.18 -1.83 -1.31
N SER A 355 20.25 -1.13 -0.67
CA SER A 355 20.09 -1.11 0.78
C SER A 355 19.91 -2.50 1.35
N PHE A 356 20.51 -2.75 2.52
CA PHE A 356 20.36 -3.99 3.27
C PHE A 356 19.03 -4.00 4.05
N ASP A 357 17.92 -3.91 3.31
CA ASP A 357 16.56 -3.90 3.84
C ASP A 357 15.93 -5.29 3.67
N PHE A 358 15.61 -5.95 4.78
CA PHE A 358 15.00 -7.26 4.74
C PHE A 358 14.10 -7.50 5.95
N ILE A 359 13.26 -8.53 5.80
CA ILE A 359 12.49 -9.09 6.91
C ILE A 359 13.00 -10.49 7.18
N GLN A 360 12.97 -10.87 8.46
CA GLN A 360 13.07 -12.25 8.88
C GLN A 360 11.66 -12.72 9.25
N CYS A 361 11.15 -13.75 8.58
CA CYS A 361 9.85 -14.34 8.86
C CYS A 361 9.96 -15.80 9.27
N ILE A 362 8.87 -16.37 9.77
CA ILE A 362 8.79 -17.79 10.09
C ILE A 362 9.15 -18.62 8.83
N PRO A 363 9.99 -19.66 8.97
CA PRO A 363 10.43 -20.48 7.84
C PRO A 363 9.28 -21.34 7.28
N PRO A 364 9.44 -21.93 6.07
CA PRO A 364 8.46 -22.87 5.53
C PRO A 364 8.24 -24.07 6.47
N SER A 365 7.00 -24.56 6.49
CA SER A 365 6.63 -25.78 7.23
C SER A 365 7.32 -27.03 6.68
N ASP A 366 7.59 -27.06 5.37
CA ASP A 366 8.38 -28.08 4.69
C ASP A 366 9.67 -27.45 4.14
N PRO A 367 10.85 -27.74 4.74
CA PRO A 367 12.12 -27.23 4.24
C PRO A 367 12.65 -27.98 3.02
N SER A 368 11.96 -29.02 2.53
CA SER A 368 12.38 -29.88 1.41
C SER A 368 11.80 -29.48 0.05
N THR A 369 11.35 -28.22 -0.08
CA THR A 369 10.79 -27.66 -1.30
C THR A 369 11.83 -27.59 -2.43
N ASP A 370 11.35 -27.80 -3.65
CA ASP A 370 12.17 -27.94 -4.87
C ASP A 370 12.21 -26.68 -5.75
N SER A 371 11.43 -25.65 -5.41
CA SER A 371 11.33 -24.40 -6.16
C SER A 371 11.02 -23.22 -5.24
N ALA A 372 11.23 -21.99 -5.74
CA ALA A 372 10.84 -20.78 -5.03
C ALA A 372 9.32 -20.72 -4.79
N GLU A 373 8.51 -21.17 -5.75
CA GLU A 373 7.04 -21.18 -5.63
C GLU A 373 6.58 -22.17 -4.56
N SER A 374 7.09 -23.40 -4.56
CA SER A 374 6.75 -24.39 -3.53
C SER A 374 7.22 -23.96 -2.14
N THR A 375 8.37 -23.29 -2.04
CA THR A 375 8.88 -22.70 -0.79
C THR A 375 7.95 -21.60 -0.27
N LEU A 376 7.56 -20.64 -1.12
CA LEU A 376 6.67 -19.54 -0.72
C LEU A 376 5.28 -20.06 -0.36
N SER A 377 4.76 -21.01 -1.14
CA SER A 377 3.49 -21.69 -0.83
C SER A 377 3.54 -22.39 0.53
N SER A 378 4.56 -23.20 0.82
CA SER A 378 4.73 -23.85 2.13
C SER A 378 4.93 -22.85 3.28
N THR A 379 5.51 -21.68 2.99
CA THR A 379 5.69 -20.60 3.96
C THR A 379 4.38 -19.89 4.28
N ILE A 380 3.53 -19.63 3.29
CA ILE A 380 2.32 -18.82 3.46
C ILE A 380 1.11 -19.68 3.87
N GLU A 381 0.93 -20.84 3.24
CA GLU A 381 -0.23 -21.72 3.46
C GLU A 381 -0.19 -22.47 4.79
N GLN A 382 0.95 -22.48 5.50
CA GLN A 382 1.04 -23.07 6.84
C GLN A 382 0.23 -22.30 7.89
N ILE A 383 -0.09 -21.03 7.62
CA ILE A 383 -0.80 -20.17 8.55
C ILE A 383 -2.29 -20.41 8.41
N ALA A 384 -2.92 -20.95 9.46
CA ALA A 384 -4.35 -21.28 9.41
C ALA A 384 -5.23 -20.03 9.50
N ALA A 385 -5.03 -19.19 10.52
CA ALA A 385 -5.84 -18.00 10.75
C ALA A 385 -5.18 -16.77 10.09
N ARG A 386 -5.97 -15.92 9.44
CA ARG A 386 -5.44 -14.76 8.70
C ARG A 386 -4.81 -13.72 9.63
N GLU A 387 -5.39 -13.55 10.81
CA GLU A 387 -4.92 -12.66 11.86
C GLU A 387 -3.49 -12.99 12.34
N ASP A 388 -3.08 -14.26 12.24
CA ASP A 388 -1.75 -14.69 12.67
C ASP A 388 -0.63 -14.16 11.75
N PHE A 389 -0.97 -13.69 10.54
CA PHE A 389 0.03 -13.11 9.63
C PHE A 389 0.65 -11.81 10.14
N ASP A 390 -0.05 -11.05 11.01
CA ASP A 390 0.52 -9.85 11.64
C ASP A 390 1.64 -10.19 12.63
N GLU A 391 1.72 -11.47 13.05
CA GLU A 391 2.75 -12.00 13.95
C GLU A 391 3.86 -12.77 13.21
N PHE A 392 3.73 -12.94 11.88
CA PHE A 392 4.58 -13.82 11.07
C PHE A 392 6.00 -13.29 10.83
N VAL A 393 6.19 -11.97 10.92
CA VAL A 393 7.51 -11.32 10.84
C VAL A 393 8.14 -11.27 12.23
N LEU A 394 9.35 -11.85 12.32
CA LEU A 394 10.18 -11.95 13.51
C LEU A 394 11.05 -10.71 13.69
N ALA A 395 11.61 -10.18 12.59
CA ALA A 395 12.41 -8.96 12.61
C ALA A 395 12.30 -8.20 11.29
N THR A 396 12.43 -6.88 11.36
CA THR A 396 12.50 -5.98 10.21
C THR A 396 13.77 -5.15 10.32
N VAL A 397 14.57 -5.20 9.25
CA VAL A 397 15.88 -4.56 9.15
C VAL A 397 15.85 -3.53 8.04
N VAL A 398 16.32 -2.32 8.33
CA VAL A 398 16.43 -1.21 7.36
C VAL A 398 17.82 -0.62 7.45
N ASP A 399 18.47 -0.45 6.28
CA ASP A 399 19.86 -0.03 6.13
C ASP A 399 20.83 -0.86 7.00
N GLY A 400 20.48 -2.13 7.29
CA GLY A 400 21.23 -3.06 8.15
C GLY A 400 20.99 -2.94 9.66
N GLU A 401 20.13 -2.03 10.10
CA GLU A 401 19.75 -1.86 11.51
C GLU A 401 18.41 -2.52 11.80
N VAL A 402 18.32 -3.26 12.91
CA VAL A 402 17.07 -3.90 13.34
C VAL A 402 16.14 -2.82 13.90
N ILE A 403 15.11 -2.45 13.14
CA ILE A 403 14.14 -1.41 13.53
C ILE A 403 12.88 -2.00 14.20
N PHE A 404 12.65 -3.30 14.01
CA PHE A 404 11.64 -4.07 14.73
C PHE A 404 12.17 -5.46 15.01
N GLU A 405 11.91 -5.97 16.20
CA GLU A 405 12.18 -7.35 16.59
C GLU A 405 11.07 -7.82 17.52
N ARG A 406 10.51 -8.99 17.20
CA ARG A 406 9.57 -9.70 18.03
C ARG A 406 10.38 -10.50 19.05
N LYS A 407 10.17 -10.21 20.34
CA LYS A 407 10.74 -11.05 21.39
C LYS A 407 10.19 -12.46 21.18
N ALA A 408 11.06 -13.45 21.05
CA ALA A 408 10.70 -14.85 20.83
C ALA A 408 9.49 -15.22 21.69
N ALA A 409 8.33 -15.33 21.06
CA ALA A 409 7.21 -16.02 21.65
C ALA A 409 7.62 -17.49 21.64
N VAL A 410 7.52 -18.14 22.80
CA VAL A 410 7.54 -19.60 22.86
C VAL A 410 6.29 -20.05 22.09
N LEU A 411 6.44 -20.29 20.78
CA LEU A 411 5.42 -20.94 19.96
C LEU A 411 5.28 -22.39 20.42
#